data_AF-A0A2E4CAI5-F1
#
_entry.id   AF-A0A2E4CAI5-F1
#
_cell.length_a   1.000
_cell.length_b   1.000
_cell.length_c   1.000
_cell.angle_alpha   90.00
_cell.angle_beta   90.00
_cell.angle_gamma   90.00
#
_symmetry.space_group_name_H-M   'P 1'
#
loop_
_entity.id
_entity.type
_entity.pdbx_description
1 polymer ?
#
loop_
_entity_poly.entity_id
_entity_poly.type
_entity_poly.pdbx_seq_one_letter_code
_entity_poly.pdbx_strand_id
1 'polypeptide(L)'
;MSEGKLITDADAHETTNTYWEQAHPKPLAARQGIERIVKKALIAGYNTEQIVVALNCTKSFTVNAVEWHLRQGLQPVETPSVPTRTVEWVENVDGTVHRVIH
;
A
#
# COMPACT_ATOMS: atom_id res chain seq x y z
N MET A 1 13.96 -1.21 -13.80
CA MET A 1 14.81 -0.91 -12.63
C MET A 1 16.11 -0.37 -13.18
N SER A 2 16.26 0.95 -13.24
CA SER A 2 17.41 1.59 -13.91
C SER A 2 18.64 1.49 -13.02
N GLU A 3 19.64 0.72 -13.44
CA GLU A 3 20.92 0.59 -12.76
C GLU A 3 21.60 1.97 -12.59
N GLY A 4 21.98 2.31 -11.35
CA GLY A 4 22.97 3.36 -11.09
C GLY A 4 22.49 4.80 -10.85
N LYS A 5 21.18 5.07 -10.66
CA LYS A 5 20.76 6.43 -10.23
C LYS A 5 21.28 6.71 -8.81
N LEU A 6 22.19 7.67 -8.69
CA LEU A 6 22.61 8.20 -7.39
C LEU A 6 21.41 8.91 -6.72
N ILE A 7 20.96 8.38 -5.58
CA ILE A 7 19.92 9.01 -4.77
C ILE A 7 20.54 10.13 -3.96
N THR A 8 20.15 11.36 -4.27
CA THR A 8 20.66 12.58 -3.62
C THR A 8 19.72 13.05 -2.50
N ASP A 9 20.19 14.02 -1.71
CA ASP A 9 19.33 14.70 -0.74
C ASP A 9 18.20 15.50 -1.42
N ALA A 10 18.40 15.93 -2.66
CA ALA A 10 17.38 16.61 -3.45
C ALA A 10 16.21 15.69 -3.79
N ASP A 11 16.48 14.43 -4.19
CA ASP A 11 15.42 13.45 -4.48
C ASP A 11 14.54 13.17 -3.24
N ALA A 12 15.18 13.11 -2.07
CA ALA A 12 14.47 12.93 -0.79
C ALA A 12 13.65 14.16 -0.41
N HIS A 13 14.17 15.37 -0.65
CA HIS A 13 13.47 16.62 -0.41
C HIS A 13 12.24 16.76 -1.32
N GLU A 14 12.38 16.45 -2.61
CA GLU A 14 11.28 16.48 -3.58
C GLU A 14 10.16 15.50 -3.20
N THR A 15 10.50 14.24 -2.94
CA THR A 15 9.52 13.23 -2.50
C THR A 15 8.84 13.62 -1.18
N THR A 16 9.60 14.22 -0.25
CA THR A 16 9.02 14.69 1.00
C THR A 16 8.11 15.88 0.78
N ASN A 17 8.42 16.81 -0.14
CA ASN A 17 7.53 17.90 -0.52
C ASN A 17 6.19 17.38 -1.05
N THR A 18 6.21 16.38 -1.94
CA THR A 18 4.98 15.75 -2.44
C THR A 18 4.09 15.25 -1.31
N TYR A 19 4.68 14.55 -0.33
CA TYR A 19 3.95 14.14 0.87
C TYR A 19 3.49 15.36 1.71
N TRP A 20 4.38 16.34 1.90
CA TRP A 20 4.12 17.50 2.75
C TRP A 20 2.98 18.36 2.23
N GLU A 21 2.82 18.50 0.92
CA GLU A 21 1.72 19.26 0.30
C GLU A 21 0.37 18.56 0.52
N GLN A 22 0.35 17.22 0.49
CA GLN A 22 -0.86 16.42 0.63
C GLN A 22 -1.27 16.19 2.09
N ALA A 23 -0.31 16.14 3.02
CA ALA A 23 -0.57 15.82 4.41
C ALA A 23 -1.36 16.94 5.13
N HIS A 24 -2.57 16.62 5.58
CA HIS A 24 -3.40 17.50 6.41
C HIS A 24 -4.12 16.68 7.49
N PRO A 25 -3.87 16.95 8.79
CA PRO A 25 -2.94 17.93 9.36
C PRO A 25 -1.46 17.58 9.08
N LYS A 26 -0.58 18.59 9.15
CA LYS A 26 0.87 18.34 9.01
C LYS A 26 1.36 17.44 10.15
N PRO A 27 2.30 16.53 9.90
CA PRO A 27 2.88 15.68 10.94
C PRO A 27 3.49 16.50 12.06
N LEU A 28 3.37 15.98 13.29
CA LEU A 28 4.12 16.51 14.43
C LEU A 28 5.61 16.15 14.37
N ALA A 29 5.97 15.14 13.57
CA ALA A 29 7.36 14.75 13.38
C ALA A 29 8.13 15.83 12.62
N ALA A 30 9.39 16.04 13.03
CA ALA A 30 10.27 16.97 12.36
C ALA A 30 10.45 16.56 10.88
N ARG A 31 10.27 17.53 9.98
CA ARG A 31 10.38 17.31 8.53
C ARG A 31 11.69 16.65 8.11
N GLN A 32 12.82 17.09 8.68
CA GLN A 32 14.14 16.49 8.43
C GLN A 32 14.20 15.00 8.84
N GLY A 33 13.45 14.60 9.87
CA GLY A 33 13.34 13.20 10.27
C GLY A 33 12.63 12.37 9.21
N ILE A 34 11.57 12.93 8.62
CA ILE A 34 10.84 12.31 7.52
C ILE A 34 11.69 12.24 6.25
N GLU A 35 12.41 13.30 5.89
CA GLU A 35 13.33 13.32 4.74
C GLU A 35 14.41 12.22 4.85
N ARG A 36 14.94 11.97 6.06
CA ARG A 36 15.89 10.86 6.29
C ARG A 36 15.26 9.48 6.06
N ILE A 37 13.99 9.29 6.45
CA ILE A 37 13.27 8.03 6.22
C ILE A 37 12.99 7.84 4.73
N VAL A 38 12.54 8.89 4.05
CA VAL A 38 12.31 8.92 2.61
C VAL A 38 13.58 8.56 1.85
N LYS A 39 14.72 9.16 2.21
CA LYS A 39 16.02 8.84 1.59
C LYS A 39 16.37 7.36 1.71
N LYS A 40 16.15 6.75 2.89
CA LYS A 40 16.38 5.32 3.09
C LYS A 40 15.46 4.46 2.21
N ALA A 41 14.20 4.84 2.05
CA ALA A 41 13.26 4.14 1.19
C ALA A 41 13.63 4.26 -0.30
N LEU A 42 14.06 5.44 -0.75
CA LEU A 42 14.55 5.63 -2.11
C LEU A 42 15.80 4.78 -2.39
N ILE A 43 16.75 4.73 -1.44
CA ILE A 43 17.94 3.85 -1.53
C ILE A 43 17.56 2.37 -1.60
N ALA A 44 16.51 1.96 -0.87
CA ALA A 44 15.98 0.60 -0.91
C ALA A 44 15.22 0.27 -2.21
N GLY A 45 15.05 1.24 -3.12
CA GLY A 45 14.44 1.03 -4.44
C GLY A 45 12.93 1.28 -4.49
N TYR A 46 12.33 1.85 -3.44
CA TYR A 46 10.93 2.25 -3.48
C TYR A 46 10.75 3.53 -4.30
N ASN A 47 9.63 3.64 -5.02
CA ASN A 47 9.30 4.85 -5.77
C ASN A 47 8.58 5.89 -4.88
N THR A 48 8.48 7.13 -5.37
CA THR A 48 7.84 8.26 -4.66
C THR A 48 6.40 7.95 -4.25
N GLU A 49 5.59 7.34 -5.12
CA GLU A 49 4.18 7.03 -4.83
C GLU A 49 4.04 6.03 -3.67
N GLN A 50 4.82 4.94 -3.70
CA GLN A 50 4.86 3.94 -2.62
C GLN A 50 5.24 4.57 -1.29
N ILE A 51 6.24 5.46 -1.30
CA ILE A 51 6.72 6.17 -0.11
C ILE A 51 5.64 7.10 0.43
N VAL A 52 5.01 7.91 -0.43
CA VAL A 52 3.95 8.85 -0.03
C VAL A 52 2.75 8.09 0.55
N VAL A 53 2.33 6.98 -0.09
CA VAL A 53 1.26 6.12 0.43
C VAL A 53 1.64 5.55 1.80
N ALA A 54 2.86 5.01 1.95
CA ALA A 54 3.31 4.48 3.23
C ALA A 54 3.33 5.54 4.33
N LEU A 55 3.79 6.76 4.03
CA LEU A 55 3.79 7.89 4.97
C LEU A 55 2.37 8.30 5.38
N ASN A 56 1.41 8.28 4.45
CA ASN A 56 0.00 8.58 4.76
C ASN A 56 -0.67 7.49 5.60
N CYS A 57 -0.32 6.22 5.41
CA CYS A 57 -0.85 5.11 6.21
C CYS A 57 -0.21 5.01 7.60
N THR A 58 0.96 5.62 7.79
CA THR A 58 1.77 5.49 9.00
C THR A 58 1.32 6.49 10.08
N LYS A 59 1.05 5.99 11.29
CA LYS A 59 0.76 6.85 12.47
C LYS A 59 2.00 7.34 13.20
N SER A 60 3.15 6.68 13.00
CA SER A 60 4.42 6.98 13.68
C SER A 60 5.58 7.03 12.70
N PHE A 61 6.21 8.19 12.54
CA PHE A 61 7.29 8.41 11.57
C PHE A 61 8.62 7.84 12.04
N THR A 62 8.66 6.51 12.19
CA THR A 62 9.86 5.72 12.44
C THR A 62 10.19 4.89 11.20
N VAL A 63 11.46 4.57 11.01
CA VAL A 63 11.90 3.74 9.88
C VAL A 63 11.12 2.41 9.83
N ASN A 64 10.99 1.73 10.97
CA ASN A 64 10.33 0.43 11.04
C ASN A 64 8.84 0.49 10.68
N ALA A 65 8.13 1.54 11.11
CA ALA A 65 6.71 1.69 10.81
C ALA A 65 6.48 1.97 9.31
N VAL A 66 7.26 2.87 8.73
CA VAL A 66 7.18 3.18 7.30
C VAL A 66 7.58 1.96 6.46
N GLU A 67 8.63 1.25 6.86
CA GLU A 67 9.06 0.02 6.20
C GLU A 67 7.99 -1.08 6.25
N TRP A 68 7.28 -1.23 7.36
CA TRP A 68 6.17 -2.17 7.45
C TRP A 68 5.10 -1.88 6.39
N HIS A 69 4.69 -0.63 6.24
CA HIS A 69 3.71 -0.23 5.22
C HIS A 69 4.25 -0.41 3.79
N LEU A 70 5.52 -0.11 3.56
CA LEU A 70 6.17 -0.31 2.25
C LEU A 70 6.21 -1.79 1.86
N ARG A 71 6.46 -2.71 2.81
CA ARG A 71 6.45 -4.15 2.57
C ARG A 71 5.04 -4.69 2.32
N GLN A 72 4.03 -4.16 3.00
CA GLN A 72 2.62 -4.52 2.77
C GLN A 72 2.17 -4.12 1.35
N GLY A 73 2.59 -2.95 0.85
CA GLY A 73 2.30 -2.51 -0.51
C GLY A 73 2.98 -3.33 -1.62
N LEU A 74 3.96 -4.17 -1.28
CA LEU A 74 4.59 -5.12 -2.20
C LEU A 74 3.93 -6.51 -2.19
N GLN A 75 3.04 -6.79 -1.23
CA GLN A 75 2.29 -8.04 -1.26
C GLN A 75 1.26 -7.98 -2.39
N PRO A 76 1.21 -9.01 -3.27
CA PRO A 76 0.16 -9.08 -4.27
C PRO A 76 -1.19 -9.03 -3.55
N VAL A 77 -2.09 -8.16 -4.02
CA VAL A 77 -3.45 -8.06 -3.48
C VAL A 77 -4.04 -9.46 -3.49
N GLU A 78 -4.28 -10.04 -2.31
CA GLU A 78 -5.06 -11.27 -2.21
C GLU A 78 -6.42 -10.94 -2.81
N THR A 79 -6.68 -11.48 -4.01
CA THR A 79 -7.99 -11.37 -4.65
C THR A 79 -9.00 -11.84 -3.61
N PRO A 80 -9.96 -11.01 -3.19
CA PRO A 80 -10.93 -11.44 -2.18
C PRO A 80 -11.56 -12.72 -2.72
N SER A 81 -11.41 -13.82 -1.98
CA SER A 81 -12.01 -15.09 -2.35
C SER A 81 -13.51 -14.88 -2.37
N VAL A 82 -14.09 -14.67 -3.54
CA VAL A 82 -15.55 -14.63 -3.67
C VAL A 82 -16.00 -16.02 -3.25
N PRO A 83 -16.81 -16.16 -2.17
CA PRO A 83 -17.32 -17.47 -1.80
C PRO A 83 -18.11 -17.98 -3.00
N THR A 84 -17.57 -19.01 -3.65
CA THR A 84 -18.21 -19.63 -4.80
C THR A 84 -19.39 -20.39 -4.24
N ARG A 85 -20.56 -19.76 -4.22
CA ARG A 85 -21.80 -20.41 -3.81
C ARG A 85 -22.09 -21.53 -4.81
N THR A 86 -22.06 -22.77 -4.34
CA THR A 86 -22.39 -23.91 -5.20
C THR A 86 -23.90 -23.91 -5.37
N VAL A 87 -24.36 -23.68 -6.60
CA VAL A 87 -25.79 -23.72 -6.94
C VAL A 87 -26.10 -25.12 -7.45
N GLU A 88 -26.95 -25.83 -6.72
CA GLU A 88 -27.49 -27.12 -7.16
C GLU A 88 -28.96 -26.92 -7.59
N TRP A 89 -29.31 -27.48 -8.74
CA TRP A 89 -30.69 -27.50 -9.24
C TRP A 89 -31.25 -28.89 -8.98
N VAL A 90 -32.26 -28.98 -8.13
CA VAL A 90 -32.92 -30.24 -7.78
C VAL A 90 -34.26 -30.28 -8.50
N GLU A 91 -34.44 -31.26 -9.38
CA GLU A 91 -35.70 -31.54 -10.05
C GLU A 91 -36.51 -32.54 -9.21
N ASN A 92 -37.71 -32.14 -8.83
CA ASN A 92 -38.64 -32.95 -8.07
C ASN A 92 -39.42 -33.90 -8.99
N VAL A 93 -39.98 -34.95 -8.40
CA VAL A 93 -40.78 -35.98 -9.11
C VAL A 93 -42.03 -35.39 -9.79
N ASP A 94 -42.49 -34.22 -9.35
CA ASP A 94 -43.62 -33.48 -9.93
C ASP A 94 -43.23 -32.55 -11.09
N GLY A 95 -41.96 -32.56 -11.52
CA GLY A 95 -41.42 -31.73 -12.60
C GLY A 95 -41.09 -30.30 -12.20
N THR A 96 -41.19 -29.95 -10.92
CA THR A 96 -40.74 -28.64 -10.41
C THR A 96 -39.24 -28.65 -10.14
N VAL A 97 -38.55 -27.55 -10.44
CA VAL A 97 -37.11 -27.41 -10.20
C VAL A 97 -36.87 -26.36 -9.11
N HIS A 98 -36.16 -26.74 -8.05
CA HIS A 98 -35.72 -25.83 -7.01
C HIS A 98 -34.24 -25.52 -7.11
N ARG A 99 -33.91 -24.24 -6.90
CA ARG A 99 -32.55 -23.75 -6.79
C ARG A 99 -32.10 -23.82 -5.33
N VAL A 100 -31.13 -24.67 -5.02
CA VAL A 100 -30.47 -24.71 -3.71
C VAL A 100 -29.15 -23.96 -3.83
N ILE A 101 -28.91 -23.02 -2.91
CA ILE A 101 -27.68 -22.23 -2.85
C ILE A 101 -26.98 -22.61 -1.55
N HIS A 102 -25.84 -23.29 -1.66
CA HIS A 102 -24.98 -23.65 -0.52
C HIS A 102 -23.97 -22.54 -0.21
#